data_AF-A0A7C4VJ55-F1
#
_entry.id   AF-A0A7C4VJ55-F1
#
_cell.length_a   1.000
_cell.length_b   1.000
_cell.length_c   1.000
_cell.angle_alpha   90.00
_cell.angle_beta   90.00
_cell.angle_gamma   90.00
#
_symmetry.space_group_name_H-M   'P 1'
#
loop_
_entity.id
_entity.type
_entity.pdbx_description
1 polymer ?
#
loop_
_entity_poly.entity_id
_entity_poly.type
_entity_poly.pdbx_seq_one_letter_code
_entity_poly.pdbx_strand_id
1 'polypeptide(L)'
;ANAVRLLGLSKIYGLWLTRMIKSREEALSLRVKLSFRKDKIMEEIKKDPMMADLLSMNERMKNARVLLSDGEKTAFFFVTIPLALPIAVVKRFIKMVEAFDIPVGGVFVNMVMPERVVKGRGVTDYLTNKFKEQQGYMQIISKDLGELVRAYIPMFPTEVTGLDMIKKVSDALILGELPV
;
A
#
# COMPACT_ATOMS: atom_id res chain seq x y z
N ALA A 1 3.94 -3.19 -6.76
CA ALA A 1 4.91 -2.14 -7.18
C ALA A 1 4.30 -0.74 -7.21
N ASN A 2 3.07 -0.54 -7.72
CA ASN A 2 2.48 0.79 -7.91
C ASN A 2 2.05 1.50 -6.61
N ALA A 3 1.45 0.79 -5.65
CA ALA A 3 0.98 1.40 -4.39
C ALA A 3 2.11 2.03 -3.56
N VAL A 4 3.24 1.33 -3.45
CA VAL A 4 4.40 1.84 -2.72
C VAL A 4 5.16 2.92 -3.50
N ARG A 5 5.14 2.90 -4.85
CA ARG A 5 5.59 4.06 -5.62
C ARG A 5 4.70 5.27 -5.37
N LEU A 6 3.38 5.09 -5.27
CA LEU A 6 2.45 6.18 -4.94
C LEU A 6 2.79 6.82 -3.59
N LEU A 7 3.08 6.00 -2.58
CA LEU A 7 3.48 6.45 -1.24
C LEU A 7 4.89 7.06 -1.22
N GLY A 8 5.85 6.48 -1.93
CA GLY A 8 7.19 7.05 -2.07
C GLY A 8 7.21 8.37 -2.84
N LEU A 9 6.38 8.47 -3.88
CA LEU A 9 6.18 9.69 -4.64
C LEU A 9 5.56 10.78 -3.78
N SER A 10 4.65 10.48 -2.83
CA SER A 10 4.02 11.52 -2.01
C SER A 10 5.02 12.31 -1.16
N LYS A 11 6.04 11.65 -0.60
CA LYS A 11 7.12 12.32 0.17
C LYS A 11 8.05 13.14 -0.73
N ILE A 12 8.45 12.59 -1.87
CA ILE A 12 9.26 13.31 -2.86
C ILE A 12 8.47 14.52 -3.39
N TYR A 13 7.18 14.34 -3.61
CA TYR A 13 6.25 15.38 -4.05
C TYR A 13 6.13 16.49 -3.01
N GLY A 14 6.03 16.16 -1.72
CA GLY A 14 6.03 17.16 -0.65
C GLY A 14 7.34 17.97 -0.59
N LEU A 15 8.49 17.32 -0.75
CA LEU A 15 9.79 18.01 -0.82
C LEU A 15 9.89 18.92 -2.05
N TRP A 16 9.45 18.43 -3.21
CA TRP A 16 9.40 19.22 -4.44
C TRP A 16 8.48 20.43 -4.30
N LEU A 17 7.27 20.23 -3.77
CA LEU A 17 6.30 21.29 -3.56
C LEU A 17 6.80 22.37 -2.61
N THR A 18 7.48 21.96 -1.53
CA THR A 18 8.15 22.89 -0.61
C THR A 18 9.21 23.72 -1.32
N ARG A 19 10.01 23.11 -2.20
CA ARG A 19 11.00 23.83 -3.02
C ARG A 19 10.34 24.79 -4.01
N MET A 20 9.24 24.38 -4.64
CA MET A 20 8.50 25.21 -5.59
C MET A 20 7.90 26.45 -4.92
N ILE A 21 7.32 26.28 -3.72
CA ILE A 21 6.81 27.39 -2.90
C ILE A 21 7.96 28.36 -2.62
N LYS A 22 9.08 27.88 -2.07
CA LYS A 22 10.24 28.71 -1.76
C LYS A 22 10.80 29.44 -2.99
N SER A 23 10.91 28.73 -4.12
CA SER A 23 11.37 29.33 -5.38
C SER A 23 10.44 30.44 -5.87
N ARG A 24 9.12 30.25 -5.73
CA ARG A 24 8.14 31.29 -6.07
C ARG A 24 8.22 32.48 -5.11
N GLU A 25 8.39 32.25 -3.80
CA GLU A 25 8.60 33.32 -2.81
C GLU A 25 9.83 34.18 -3.14
N GLU A 26 10.95 33.55 -3.50
CA GLU A 26 12.19 34.22 -3.90
C GLU A 26 11.99 35.07 -5.17
N ALA A 27 11.30 34.52 -6.18
CA ALA A 27 10.98 35.24 -7.42
C ALA A 27 10.08 36.46 -7.18
N LEU A 28 9.07 36.33 -6.33
CA LEU A 28 8.17 37.43 -5.95
C LEU A 28 8.93 38.50 -5.16
N SER A 29 9.78 38.11 -4.22
CA SER A 29 10.65 39.03 -3.45
C SER A 29 11.60 39.82 -4.36
N LEU A 30 12.23 39.15 -5.33
CA LEU A 30 13.12 39.81 -6.29
C LEU A 30 12.34 40.82 -7.16
N ARG A 31 11.14 40.46 -7.62
CA ARG A 31 10.26 41.35 -8.38
C ARG A 31 9.89 42.62 -7.60
N VAL A 32 9.66 42.52 -6.28
CA VAL A 32 9.43 43.71 -5.43
C VAL A 32 10.68 44.59 -5.38
N LYS A 33 11.86 43.99 -5.15
CA LYS A 33 13.13 44.73 -5.03
C LYS A 33 13.48 45.50 -6.31
N LEU A 34 13.16 44.95 -7.48
CA LEU A 34 13.42 45.55 -8.79
C LEU A 34 12.34 46.53 -9.24
N SER A 35 11.21 46.65 -8.54
CA SER A 35 10.11 47.52 -8.94
C SER A 35 10.23 48.95 -8.38
N PHE A 36 9.98 49.92 -9.24
CA PHE A 36 9.82 51.33 -8.85
C PHE A 36 8.49 51.61 -8.12
N ARG A 37 7.47 50.77 -8.31
CA ARG A 37 6.14 50.88 -7.66
C ARG A 37 5.92 49.71 -6.72
N LYS A 38 6.51 49.79 -5.52
CA LYS A 38 6.52 48.69 -4.54
C LYS A 38 5.12 48.33 -4.04
N ASP A 39 4.30 49.33 -3.71
CA ASP A 39 2.97 49.11 -3.11
C ASP A 39 2.03 48.36 -4.07
N LYS A 40 1.97 48.79 -5.33
CA LYS A 40 1.17 48.14 -6.38
C LYS A 40 1.61 46.68 -6.62
N ILE A 41 2.92 46.44 -6.67
CA ILE A 41 3.44 45.08 -6.87
C ILE A 41 3.15 44.19 -5.65
N MET A 42 3.20 44.72 -4.42
CA MET A 42 2.84 43.96 -3.23
C MET A 42 1.37 43.53 -3.22
N GLU A 43 0.45 44.37 -3.70
CA GLU A 43 -0.96 43.98 -3.85
C GLU A 43 -1.18 42.88 -4.89
N GLU A 44 -0.47 42.94 -6.01
CA GLU A 44 -0.52 41.90 -7.06
C GLU A 44 0.04 40.57 -6.56
N ILE A 45 1.12 40.60 -5.76
CA ILE A 45 1.74 39.40 -5.17
C ILE A 45 0.81 38.71 -4.18
N LYS A 46 0.04 39.46 -3.39
CA LYS A 46 -0.97 38.88 -2.47
C LYS A 46 -2.04 38.07 -3.20
N LYS A 47 -2.26 38.35 -4.49
CA LYS A 47 -3.25 37.67 -5.35
C LYS A 47 -2.59 36.72 -6.36
N ASP A 48 -1.36 36.28 -6.11
CA ASP A 48 -0.65 35.38 -7.02
C ASP A 48 -1.35 34.00 -7.11
N PRO A 49 -1.97 33.65 -8.25
CA PRO A 49 -2.76 32.43 -8.35
C PRO A 49 -1.87 31.18 -8.25
N MET A 50 -0.63 31.25 -8.76
CA MET A 50 0.30 30.14 -8.71
C MET A 50 0.74 29.82 -7.27
N MET A 51 1.02 30.85 -6.46
CA MET A 51 1.31 30.65 -5.04
C MET A 51 0.10 30.06 -4.31
N ALA A 52 -1.11 30.56 -4.57
CA ALA A 52 -2.33 30.03 -3.96
C ALA A 52 -2.53 28.54 -4.27
N ASP A 53 -2.33 28.14 -5.53
CA ASP A 53 -2.43 26.73 -5.95
C ASP A 53 -1.38 25.84 -5.27
N LEU A 54 -0.13 26.30 -5.21
CA LEU A 54 0.97 25.56 -4.56
C LEU A 54 0.69 25.35 -3.06
N LEU A 55 0.19 26.38 -2.38
CA LEU A 55 -0.17 26.32 -0.96
C LEU A 55 -1.36 25.38 -0.71
N SER A 56 -2.42 25.50 -1.52
CA SER A 56 -3.61 24.64 -1.44
C SER A 56 -3.24 23.16 -1.65
N MET A 57 -2.40 22.88 -2.65
CA MET A 57 -1.92 21.52 -2.87
C MET A 57 -1.09 20.99 -1.70
N ASN A 58 -0.26 21.83 -1.09
CA ASN A 58 0.57 21.45 0.05
C ASN A 58 -0.28 21.11 1.27
N GLU A 59 -1.33 21.89 1.50
CA GLU A 59 -2.29 21.65 2.58
C GLU A 59 -3.04 20.33 2.38
N ARG A 60 -3.55 20.08 1.15
CA ARG A 60 -4.20 18.80 0.83
C ARG A 60 -3.28 17.60 1.05
N MET A 61 -2.02 17.69 0.65
CA MET A 61 -1.03 16.63 0.85
C MET A 61 -0.73 16.40 2.34
N LYS A 62 -0.64 17.46 3.15
CA LYS A 62 -0.48 17.35 4.60
C LYS A 62 -1.68 16.66 5.25
N ASN A 63 -2.89 17.07 4.89
CA ASN A 63 -4.13 16.48 5.42
C ASN A 63 -4.24 15.00 5.05
N ALA A 64 -3.90 14.63 3.81
CA ALA A 64 -3.86 13.23 3.40
C ALA A 64 -2.84 12.42 4.22
N ARG A 65 -1.66 12.98 4.50
CA ARG A 65 -0.66 12.31 5.36
C ARG A 65 -1.18 12.09 6.77
N VAL A 66 -1.81 13.08 7.38
CA VAL A 66 -2.41 12.96 8.72
C VAL A 66 -3.41 11.80 8.74
N LEU A 67 -4.29 11.72 7.74
CA LEU A 67 -5.28 10.64 7.67
C LEU A 67 -4.63 9.26 7.47
N LEU A 68 -3.67 9.13 6.57
CA LEU A 68 -3.00 7.86 6.25
C LEU A 68 -2.09 7.34 7.38
N SER A 69 -1.66 8.22 8.27
CA SER A 69 -0.85 7.87 9.44
C SER A 69 -1.68 7.62 10.70
N ASP A 70 -3.00 7.85 10.64
CA ASP A 70 -3.92 7.62 11.75
C ASP A 70 -4.31 6.13 11.82
N GLY A 71 -3.80 5.43 12.84
CA GLY A 71 -4.03 4.00 13.08
C GLY A 71 -5.42 3.63 13.56
N GLU A 72 -6.21 4.59 14.05
CA GLU A 72 -7.61 4.34 14.37
C GLU A 72 -8.51 4.43 13.14
N LYS A 73 -8.07 5.17 12.11
CA LYS A 73 -8.86 5.42 10.90
C LYS A 73 -8.41 4.61 9.69
N THR A 74 -7.13 4.31 9.58
CA THR A 74 -6.55 3.71 8.39
C THR A 74 -5.53 2.64 8.71
N ALA A 75 -5.47 1.62 7.86
CA ALA A 75 -4.45 0.58 7.92
C ALA A 75 -4.18 0.03 6.51
N PHE A 76 -2.94 -0.36 6.26
CA PHE A 76 -2.52 -0.98 5.00
C PHE A 76 -2.50 -2.51 5.15
N PHE A 77 -3.24 -3.21 4.30
CA PHE A 77 -3.25 -4.67 4.24
C PHE A 77 -2.50 -5.16 3.01
N PHE A 78 -1.70 -6.21 3.19
CA PHE A 78 -0.98 -6.87 2.11
C PHE A 78 -1.67 -8.18 1.72
N VAL A 79 -1.55 -8.56 0.46
CA VAL A 79 -1.94 -9.88 -0.01
C VAL A 79 -0.72 -10.54 -0.62
N THR A 80 -0.40 -11.76 -0.20
CA THR A 80 0.64 -12.60 -0.78
C THR A 80 0.06 -13.93 -1.21
N ILE A 81 0.84 -14.69 -1.97
CA ILE A 81 0.62 -16.11 -2.24
C ILE A 81 1.83 -16.89 -1.71
N PRO A 82 1.68 -18.19 -1.38
CA PRO A 82 2.76 -19.02 -0.84
C PRO A 82 3.77 -19.41 -1.95
N LEU A 83 4.57 -18.43 -2.35
CA LEU A 83 5.67 -18.52 -3.30
C LEU A 83 6.82 -17.60 -2.84
N ALA A 84 8.07 -18.00 -3.09
CA ALA A 84 9.26 -17.28 -2.62
C ALA A 84 9.24 -15.77 -2.94
N LEU A 85 9.04 -15.42 -4.21
CA LEU A 85 9.14 -14.03 -4.67
C LEU A 85 8.03 -13.14 -4.10
N PRO A 86 6.73 -13.50 -4.17
CA PRO A 86 5.65 -12.74 -3.52
C PRO A 86 5.90 -12.48 -2.03
N ILE A 87 6.33 -13.50 -1.28
CA ILE A 87 6.63 -13.36 0.16
C ILE A 87 7.74 -12.33 0.37
N ALA A 88 8.85 -12.45 -0.36
CA ALA A 88 9.98 -11.53 -0.25
C ALA A 88 9.59 -10.07 -0.62
N VAL A 89 8.74 -9.90 -1.63
CA VAL A 89 8.22 -8.58 -2.03
C VAL A 89 7.38 -7.97 -0.92
N VAL A 90 6.44 -8.71 -0.34
CA VAL A 90 5.59 -8.22 0.76
C VAL A 90 6.44 -7.86 1.98
N LYS A 91 7.38 -8.72 2.38
CA LYS A 91 8.31 -8.47 3.48
C LYS A 91 9.10 -7.16 3.29
N ARG A 92 9.58 -6.90 2.08
CA ARG A 92 10.27 -5.64 1.75
C ARG A 92 9.33 -4.44 1.78
N PHE A 93 8.09 -4.61 1.33
CA PHE A 93 7.13 -3.52 1.20
C PHE A 93 6.54 -3.09 2.54
N ILE A 94 6.36 -4.02 3.49
CA ILE A 94 5.96 -3.71 4.87
C ILE A 94 6.91 -2.66 5.46
N LYS A 95 8.22 -2.92 5.43
CA LYS A 95 9.25 -1.97 5.90
C LYS A 95 9.17 -0.60 5.23
N MET A 96 8.77 -0.57 3.95
CA MET A 96 8.65 0.68 3.22
C MET A 96 7.41 1.46 3.66
N VAL A 97 6.28 0.80 3.88
CA VAL A 97 5.03 1.42 4.35
C VAL A 97 5.19 1.93 5.79
N GLU A 98 5.84 1.15 6.66
CA GLU A 98 6.20 1.56 8.02
C GLU A 98 7.08 2.82 8.03
N ALA A 99 8.02 2.95 7.07
CA ALA A 99 8.85 4.14 6.93
C ALA A 99 8.09 5.41 6.49
N PHE A 100 6.82 5.30 6.11
CA PHE A 100 5.90 6.42 5.87
C PHE A 100 4.97 6.69 7.04
N ASP A 101 5.18 6.06 8.19
CA ASP A 101 4.31 6.15 9.38
C ASP A 101 2.88 5.67 9.07
N ILE A 102 2.72 4.74 8.13
CA ILE A 102 1.41 4.18 7.76
C ILE A 102 1.22 2.87 8.53
N PRO A 103 0.13 2.74 9.32
CA PRO A 103 -0.19 1.54 10.09
C PRO A 103 -0.34 0.31 9.19
N VAL A 104 0.29 -0.80 9.56
CA VAL A 104 0.12 -2.08 8.86
C VAL A 104 -0.96 -2.90 9.55
N GLY A 105 -2.06 -3.15 8.83
CA GLY A 105 -3.19 -3.93 9.35
C GLY A 105 -2.93 -5.43 9.36
N GLY A 106 -2.13 -5.92 8.41
CA GLY A 106 -1.70 -7.32 8.35
C GLY A 106 -1.53 -7.84 6.93
N VAL A 107 -1.42 -9.16 6.82
CA VAL A 107 -1.19 -9.90 5.57
C VAL A 107 -2.26 -10.98 5.39
N PHE A 108 -2.84 -11.04 4.19
CA PHE A 108 -3.66 -12.16 3.75
C PHE A 108 -2.85 -13.07 2.85
N VAL A 109 -2.92 -14.39 3.10
CA VAL A 109 -2.23 -15.39 2.31
C VAL A 109 -3.25 -16.07 1.41
N ASN A 110 -3.21 -15.76 0.12
CA ASN A 110 -4.17 -16.26 -0.86
C ASN A 110 -3.67 -17.52 -1.57
N MET A 111 -4.59 -18.25 -2.22
CA MET A 111 -4.32 -19.45 -3.02
C MET A 111 -3.62 -20.58 -2.23
N VAL A 112 -3.99 -20.73 -0.96
CA VAL A 112 -3.52 -21.85 -0.14
C VAL A 112 -4.22 -23.12 -0.61
N MET A 113 -3.47 -24.15 -1.01
CA MET A 113 -4.04 -25.40 -1.46
C MET A 113 -4.66 -26.14 -0.26
N PRO A 114 -5.95 -26.48 -0.30
CA PRO A 114 -6.58 -27.27 0.76
C PRO A 114 -5.97 -28.67 0.85
N GLU A 115 -5.79 -29.19 2.06
CA GLU A 115 -5.16 -30.49 2.28
C GLU A 115 -5.97 -31.64 1.66
N ARG A 116 -7.30 -31.51 1.63
CA ARG A 116 -8.20 -32.45 0.93
C ARG A 116 -7.82 -32.71 -0.55
N VAL A 117 -7.17 -31.78 -1.23
CA VAL A 117 -6.77 -31.93 -2.66
C VAL A 117 -5.69 -33.00 -2.83
N VAL A 118 -4.91 -33.28 -1.79
CA VAL A 118 -3.84 -34.29 -1.81
C VAL A 118 -4.15 -35.56 -1.00
N LYS A 119 -5.30 -35.62 -0.34
CA LYS A 119 -5.76 -36.78 0.45
C LYS A 119 -6.72 -37.72 -0.30
N GLY A 120 -7.09 -37.40 -1.54
CA GLY A 120 -8.05 -38.17 -2.34
C GLY A 120 -7.48 -39.42 -3.03
N ARG A 121 -8.36 -40.32 -3.48
CA ARG A 121 -7.98 -41.40 -4.42
C ARG A 121 -7.70 -40.80 -5.80
N GLY A 122 -6.59 -41.16 -6.43
CA GLY A 122 -6.20 -40.67 -7.76
C GLY A 122 -5.35 -39.39 -7.79
N VAL A 123 -4.79 -38.97 -6.64
CA VAL A 123 -3.84 -37.85 -6.57
C VAL A 123 -2.55 -38.22 -7.28
N THR A 124 -2.08 -37.34 -8.17
CA THR A 124 -0.83 -37.52 -8.91
C THR A 124 0.38 -37.10 -8.07
N ASP A 125 1.55 -37.65 -8.40
CA ASP A 125 2.82 -37.22 -7.79
C ASP A 125 3.08 -35.72 -7.99
N TYR A 126 2.64 -35.17 -9.13
CA TYR A 126 2.74 -33.74 -9.42
C TYR A 126 2.01 -32.88 -8.37
N LEU A 127 0.75 -33.20 -8.06
CA LEU A 127 -0.04 -32.45 -7.06
C LEU A 127 0.55 -32.60 -5.66
N THR A 128 0.97 -33.82 -5.30
CA THR A 128 1.64 -34.08 -4.02
C THR A 128 2.92 -33.26 -3.87
N ASN A 129 3.74 -33.20 -4.92
CA ASN A 129 4.99 -32.42 -4.91
C ASN A 129 4.72 -30.91 -4.85
N LYS A 130 3.72 -30.41 -5.57
CA LYS A 130 3.31 -29.00 -5.49
C LYS A 130 2.80 -28.62 -4.10
N PHE A 131 2.03 -29.49 -3.46
CA PHE A 131 1.58 -29.26 -2.08
C PHE A 131 2.76 -29.20 -1.11
N LYS A 132 3.70 -30.16 -1.19
CA LYS A 132 4.92 -30.14 -0.37
C LYS A 132 5.77 -28.88 -0.60
N GLU A 133 5.92 -28.44 -1.85
CA GLU A 133 6.60 -27.18 -2.18
C GLU A 133 5.92 -25.99 -1.50
N GLN A 134 4.58 -25.92 -1.60
CA GLN A 134 3.79 -24.87 -0.96
C GLN A 134 3.93 -24.88 0.56
N GLN A 135 3.93 -26.05 1.21
CA GLN A 135 4.14 -26.18 2.66
C GLN A 135 5.49 -25.60 3.09
N GLY A 136 6.55 -25.76 2.29
CA GLY A 136 7.82 -25.08 2.53
C GLY A 136 7.68 -23.56 2.56
N TYR A 137 6.94 -22.97 1.62
CA TYR A 137 6.66 -21.53 1.62
C TYR A 137 5.76 -21.09 2.77
N MET A 138 4.83 -21.94 3.22
CA MET A 138 3.99 -21.66 4.39
C MET A 138 4.83 -21.55 5.68
N GLN A 139 5.89 -22.35 5.81
CA GLN A 139 6.85 -22.21 6.92
C GLN A 139 7.59 -20.88 6.87
N ILE A 140 7.99 -20.42 5.67
CA ILE A 140 8.62 -19.10 5.50
C ILE A 140 7.64 -17.99 5.89
N ILE A 141 6.38 -18.08 5.46
CA ILE A 141 5.33 -17.12 5.84
C ILE A 141 5.15 -17.10 7.36
N SER A 142 5.02 -18.27 8.00
CA SER A 142 4.86 -18.36 9.45
C SER A 142 6.03 -17.73 10.20
N LYS A 143 7.26 -17.91 9.69
CA LYS A 143 8.47 -17.35 10.30
C LYS A 143 8.59 -15.84 10.08
N ASP A 144 8.34 -15.36 8.86
CA ASP A 144 8.66 -14.00 8.45
C ASP A 144 7.50 -13.01 8.60
N LEU A 145 6.26 -13.51 8.55
CA LEU A 145 5.04 -12.71 8.50
C LEU A 145 3.98 -13.16 9.52
N GLY A 146 4.23 -14.25 10.27
CA GLY A 146 3.21 -14.96 11.05
C GLY A 146 2.35 -14.08 11.95
N GLU A 147 2.97 -13.18 12.72
CA GLU A 147 2.26 -12.24 13.62
C GLU A 147 1.35 -11.25 12.88
N LEU A 148 1.65 -10.98 11.61
CA LEU A 148 0.88 -10.08 10.76
C LEU A 148 -0.20 -10.82 9.97
N VAL A 149 -0.18 -12.16 9.91
CA VAL A 149 -1.16 -12.90 9.10
C VAL A 149 -2.55 -12.78 9.72
N ARG A 150 -3.52 -12.39 8.90
CA ARG A 150 -4.93 -12.25 9.32
C ARG A 150 -5.81 -13.39 8.83
N ALA A 151 -5.51 -13.96 7.67
CA ALA A 151 -6.23 -15.12 7.16
C ALA A 151 -5.44 -15.88 6.10
N TYR A 152 -5.78 -17.17 5.97
CA TYR A 152 -5.37 -18.05 4.89
C TYR A 152 -6.58 -18.32 3.98
N ILE A 153 -6.52 -17.85 2.75
CA ILE A 153 -7.63 -17.97 1.79
C ILE A 153 -7.33 -19.18 0.89
N PRO A 154 -8.27 -20.14 0.79
CA PRO A 154 -8.08 -21.32 -0.04
C PRO A 154 -7.99 -20.97 -1.51
N MET A 155 -7.28 -21.82 -2.26
CA MET A 155 -7.41 -21.88 -3.70
C MET A 155 -8.80 -22.43 -4.05
N PHE A 156 -9.57 -21.66 -4.83
CA PHE A 156 -10.88 -22.07 -5.33
C PHE A 156 -10.76 -22.90 -6.62
N PRO A 157 -11.67 -23.86 -6.87
CA PRO A 157 -11.63 -24.71 -8.07
C PRO A 157 -11.87 -23.96 -9.38
N THR A 158 -12.57 -22.83 -9.31
CA THR A 158 -12.94 -22.00 -10.45
C THR A 158 -12.53 -20.56 -10.17
N GLU A 159 -12.54 -19.74 -11.22
CA GLU A 159 -12.37 -18.30 -11.09
C GLU A 159 -13.42 -17.71 -10.13
N VAL A 160 -13.00 -16.73 -9.33
CA VAL A 160 -13.87 -16.03 -8.39
C VAL A 160 -14.68 -15.00 -9.18
N THR A 161 -15.85 -15.40 -9.64
CA THR A 161 -16.80 -14.54 -10.37
C THR A 161 -18.20 -14.62 -9.76
N GLY A 162 -18.92 -13.50 -9.76
CA GLY A 162 -20.25 -13.40 -9.17
C GLY A 162 -20.28 -13.29 -7.64
N LEU A 163 -21.44 -12.90 -7.11
CA LEU A 163 -21.62 -12.61 -5.68
C LEU A 163 -21.42 -13.84 -4.79
N ASP A 164 -21.80 -15.03 -5.26
CA ASP A 164 -21.67 -16.28 -4.51
C ASP A 164 -20.21 -16.62 -4.23
N MET A 165 -19.32 -16.43 -5.21
CA MET A 165 -17.90 -16.67 -5.02
C MET A 165 -17.24 -15.60 -4.16
N ILE A 166 -17.67 -14.34 -4.28
CA ILE A 166 -17.22 -13.25 -3.39
C ILE A 166 -17.59 -13.56 -1.94
N LYS A 167 -18.80 -14.06 -1.69
CA LYS A 167 -19.24 -14.47 -0.35
C LYS A 167 -18.32 -15.55 0.23
N LYS A 168 -17.97 -16.58 -0.55
CA LYS A 168 -17.03 -17.63 -0.11
C LYS A 168 -15.64 -17.09 0.23
N VAL A 169 -15.13 -16.12 -0.54
CA VAL A 169 -13.85 -15.44 -0.22
C VAL A 169 -13.98 -14.65 1.08
N SER A 170 -15.09 -13.94 1.27
CA SER A 170 -15.38 -13.18 2.50
C SER A 170 -15.45 -14.10 3.73
N ASP A 171 -16.13 -15.24 3.61
CA ASP A 171 -16.25 -16.21 4.70
C ASP A 171 -14.86 -16.76 5.08
N ALA A 172 -14.02 -17.08 4.09
CA ALA A 172 -12.64 -17.52 4.33
C ALA A 172 -11.77 -16.43 4.98
N LEU A 173 -11.96 -15.16 4.58
CA LEU A 173 -11.27 -14.02 5.20
C LEU A 173 -11.63 -13.84 6.68
N ILE A 174 -12.89 -14.08 7.04
CA ILE A 174 -13.39 -13.91 8.42
C ILE A 174 -12.99 -15.08 9.32
N LEU A 175 -13.06 -16.31 8.80
CA LEU A 175 -12.68 -17.51 9.57
C LEU A 175 -11.20 -17.50 9.94
N GLY A 176 -10.33 -17.05 9.03
CA GLY A 176 -8.90 -16.88 9.30
C GLY A 176 -8.09 -18.17 9.44
N GLU A 177 -8.74 -19.33 9.39
CA GLU A 177 -8.12 -20.65 9.61
C GLU A 177 -7.40 -21.18 8.36
N LEU A 178 -6.47 -22.12 8.57
CA LEU A 178 -5.87 -22.87 7.47
C LEU A 178 -6.95 -23.71 6.76
N PRO A 179 -7.01 -23.70 5.42
CA PRO A 179 -8.00 -24.50 4.71
C PRO A 179 -7.74 -25.99 4.88
N VAL A 180 -8.74 -26.69 5.43
CA VAL A 180 -8.76 -28.16 5.60
C VAL A 180 -9.04 -28.87 4.28
#